data_AF-A0A4R1LBI0-F1
#
_entry.id   AF-A0A4R1LBI0-F1
#
_cell.length_a   1.000
_cell.length_b   1.000
_cell.length_c   1.000
_cell.angle_alpha   90.00
_cell.angle_beta   90.00
_cell.angle_gamma   90.00
#
_symmetry.space_group_name_H-M   'P 1'
#
loop_
_entity.id
_entity.type
_entity.pdbx_description
1 polymer ?
#
loop_
_entity_poly.entity_id
_entity_poly.type
_entity_poly.pdbx_seq_one_letter_code
_entity_poly.pdbx_strand_id
1 'polypeptide(L)'
;MAALHFGTTLSTEERAEKQRLIVRDAIALLSLFAITAVLFTLTLLLFRSFSQHRQKLGERWRMRGETALNSGHPENAIEALRSALAYAPSNRGLQIELAEALAASGRTQEALAYFNTLLESEPGNGMINLQLARLAARQGSTNVALEHYESAMDGTWQGDGYVRRREVRLEMARYLIGLKRYDEARSQLLVAAGNAPDDVAVKLQIADLLEQAQYPADALVLYRGMLTRHHVRLAALQGAARTAFELGRFIEARSYLERAITNPDFAKEAESSRDANREMLADCTRILELYPLPSLRVKERATRISYNAKTAFARLTSCLAQNNTSAPLQGLATQWQQTPATSTINALERDPQLEQTMMQLVYETEKVTSQSCGAPTGDDALLLKIAQAPDLVAAGPGMLGPQ
;
A
#
# COMPACT_ATOMS: atom_id res chain seq x y z
N MET A 1 54.14 -68.91 -54.93
CA MET A 1 53.90 -68.32 -56.27
C MET A 1 52.76 -69.07 -56.92
N ALA A 2 51.61 -68.41 -57.08
CA ALA A 2 50.64 -68.64 -58.16
C ALA A 2 49.57 -67.55 -58.01
N ALA A 3 49.93 -66.35 -58.43
CA ALA A 3 48.96 -65.38 -58.89
C ALA A 3 48.47 -65.85 -60.26
N LEU A 4 47.16 -65.72 -60.53
CA LEU A 4 46.68 -65.13 -61.77
C LEU A 4 45.19 -64.80 -61.65
N HIS A 5 44.95 -63.51 -61.85
CA HIS A 5 43.70 -62.80 -61.92
C HIS A 5 42.70 -63.41 -62.92
N PHE A 6 41.47 -63.66 -62.45
CA PHE A 6 40.27 -63.56 -63.29
C PHE A 6 39.54 -62.27 -62.95
N GLY A 7 40.00 -61.17 -63.52
CA GLY A 7 39.11 -60.04 -63.77
C GLY A 7 38.23 -60.42 -64.96
N THR A 8 37.02 -60.88 -64.70
CA THR A 8 36.02 -61.10 -65.77
C THR A 8 35.67 -59.74 -66.37
N THR A 9 36.25 -59.42 -67.52
CA THR A 9 35.89 -58.23 -68.30
C THR A 9 34.54 -58.50 -68.97
N LEU A 10 33.47 -57.92 -68.41
CA LEU A 10 32.13 -57.92 -69.02
C LEU A 10 32.20 -57.55 -70.51
N SER A 11 31.45 -58.27 -71.35
CA SER A 11 31.28 -57.97 -72.78
C SER A 11 30.63 -56.59 -72.96
N THR A 12 30.73 -56.00 -74.16
CA THR A 12 30.13 -54.69 -74.46
C THR A 12 28.61 -54.68 -74.27
N GLU A 13 27.94 -55.80 -74.56
CA GLU A 13 26.50 -55.97 -74.38
C GLU A 13 26.13 -56.07 -72.89
N GLU A 14 26.87 -56.88 -72.11
CA GLU A 14 26.64 -57.02 -70.67
C GLU A 14 26.86 -55.70 -69.90
N ARG A 15 27.82 -54.86 -70.34
CA ARG A 15 28.01 -53.52 -69.77
C ARG A 15 26.84 -52.60 -70.07
N ALA A 16 26.29 -52.66 -71.28
CA ALA A 16 25.15 -51.84 -71.69
C ALA A 16 23.87 -52.25 -70.93
N GLU A 17 23.64 -53.53 -70.71
CA GLU A 17 22.51 -54.03 -69.90
C GLU A 17 22.65 -53.62 -68.43
N LYS A 18 23.83 -53.78 -67.84
CA LYS A 18 24.11 -53.34 -66.46
C LYS A 18 23.92 -51.82 -66.29
N GLN A 19 24.35 -51.01 -67.27
CA GLN A 19 24.11 -49.57 -67.26
C GLN A 19 22.62 -49.22 -67.35
N ARG A 20 21.84 -49.89 -68.21
CA ARG A 20 20.39 -49.69 -68.28
C ARG A 20 19.69 -50.06 -66.97
N LEU A 21 20.09 -51.15 -66.33
CA LEU A 21 19.56 -51.57 -65.03
C LEU A 21 19.87 -50.53 -63.94
N ILE A 22 21.14 -50.08 -63.83
CA ILE A 22 21.55 -49.05 -62.87
C ILE A 22 20.79 -47.74 -63.10
N VAL A 23 20.62 -47.31 -64.34
CA VAL A 23 19.87 -46.08 -64.67
C VAL A 23 18.39 -46.23 -64.29
N ARG A 24 17.76 -47.37 -64.60
CA ARG A 24 16.38 -47.65 -64.21
C ARG A 24 16.19 -47.65 -62.69
N ASP A 25 17.08 -48.32 -61.96
CA ASP A 25 17.04 -48.38 -60.50
C ASP A 25 17.35 -47.02 -59.88
N ALA A 26 18.29 -46.26 -60.43
CA ALA A 26 18.56 -44.89 -60.00
C ALA A 26 17.37 -43.95 -60.23
N ILE A 27 16.66 -44.06 -61.36
CA ILE A 27 15.42 -43.31 -61.62
C ILE A 27 14.31 -43.73 -60.64
N ALA A 28 14.17 -45.04 -60.37
CA ALA A 28 13.20 -45.54 -59.40
C ALA A 28 13.50 -45.05 -57.97
N LEU A 29 14.77 -45.06 -57.56
CA LEU A 29 15.21 -44.55 -56.25
C LEU A 29 15.07 -43.03 -56.15
N LEU A 30 15.42 -42.27 -57.20
CA LEU A 30 15.26 -40.81 -57.23
C LEU A 30 13.78 -40.39 -57.23
N SER A 31 12.92 -41.10 -57.96
CA SER A 31 11.47 -40.84 -57.95
C SER A 31 10.84 -41.20 -56.60
N LEU A 32 11.23 -42.32 -55.98
CA LEU A 32 10.81 -42.66 -54.62
C LEU A 32 11.30 -41.60 -53.60
N PHE A 33 12.54 -41.16 -53.70
CA PHE A 33 13.08 -40.09 -52.86
C PHE A 33 12.31 -38.78 -53.05
N ALA A 34 12.02 -38.39 -54.30
CA ALA A 34 11.23 -37.19 -54.57
C ALA A 34 9.81 -37.29 -53.99
N ILE A 35 9.13 -38.42 -54.15
CA ILE A 35 7.79 -38.66 -53.58
C ILE A 35 7.82 -38.57 -52.06
N THR A 36 8.78 -39.24 -51.41
CA THR A 36 8.91 -39.22 -49.94
C THR A 36 9.25 -37.82 -49.42
N ALA A 37 10.11 -37.06 -50.12
CA ALA A 37 10.40 -35.68 -49.78
C ALA A 37 9.16 -34.77 -49.90
N VAL A 38 8.33 -34.95 -50.94
CA VAL A 38 7.07 -34.22 -51.11
C VAL A 38 6.07 -34.58 -50.00
N LEU A 39 5.90 -35.87 -49.68
CA LEU A 39 5.01 -36.30 -48.59
C LEU A 39 5.49 -35.79 -47.22
N PHE A 40 6.79 -35.81 -46.97
CA PHE A 40 7.38 -35.29 -45.73
C PHE A 40 7.18 -33.78 -45.59
N THR A 41 7.44 -33.01 -46.65
CA THR A 41 7.22 -31.55 -46.65
C THR A 41 5.74 -31.20 -46.47
N LEU A 42 4.83 -31.91 -47.16
CA LEU A 42 3.38 -31.75 -46.98
C LEU A 42 2.96 -32.06 -45.54
N THR A 43 3.43 -33.16 -44.96
CA THR A 43 3.13 -33.56 -43.59
C THR A 43 3.63 -32.53 -42.58
N LEU A 44 4.85 -32.00 -42.77
CA LEU A 44 5.39 -30.94 -41.92
C LEU A 44 4.58 -29.65 -42.01
N LEU A 45 4.14 -29.25 -43.22
CA LEU A 45 3.30 -28.07 -43.41
C LEU A 45 1.93 -28.23 -42.73
N LEU A 46 1.28 -29.39 -42.90
CA LEU A 46 0.01 -29.68 -42.25
C LEU A 46 0.16 -29.73 -40.73
N PHE A 47 1.20 -30.38 -40.22
CA PHE A 47 1.49 -30.42 -38.78
C PHE A 47 1.74 -29.04 -38.20
N ARG A 48 2.55 -28.20 -38.88
CA ARG A 48 2.81 -26.80 -38.47
C ARG A 48 1.53 -25.96 -38.50
N SER A 49 0.72 -26.09 -39.55
CA SER A 49 -0.55 -25.37 -39.66
C SER A 49 -1.52 -25.77 -38.54
N PHE A 50 -1.67 -27.07 -38.30
CA PHE A 50 -2.53 -27.60 -37.25
C PHE A 50 -2.05 -27.18 -35.85
N SER A 51 -0.74 -27.25 -35.58
CA SER A 51 -0.18 -26.84 -34.28
C SER A 51 -0.32 -25.34 -34.05
N GLN A 52 -0.04 -24.50 -35.06
CA GLN A 52 -0.28 -23.05 -34.98
C GLN A 52 -1.75 -22.73 -34.76
N HIS A 53 -2.66 -23.44 -35.43
CA HIS A 53 -4.09 -23.22 -35.26
C HIS A 53 -4.56 -23.57 -33.84
N ARG A 54 -4.09 -24.71 -33.29
CA ARG A 54 -4.37 -25.08 -31.90
C ARG A 54 -3.83 -24.06 -30.90
N GLN A 55 -2.61 -23.55 -31.10
CA GLN A 55 -2.02 -22.52 -30.25
C GLN A 55 -2.85 -21.23 -30.26
N LYS A 56 -3.21 -20.73 -31.46
CA LYS A 56 -4.05 -19.53 -31.61
C LYS A 56 -5.42 -19.67 -30.96
N LEU A 57 -6.04 -20.85 -31.06
CA LEU A 57 -7.30 -21.13 -30.37
C LEU A 57 -7.12 -21.11 -28.84
N GLY A 58 -6.07 -21.75 -28.34
CA GLY A 58 -5.72 -21.72 -26.91
C GLY A 58 -5.50 -20.29 -26.40
N GLU A 59 -4.75 -19.47 -27.13
CA GLU A 59 -4.52 -18.05 -26.80
C GLU A 59 -5.80 -17.23 -26.82
N ARG A 60 -6.69 -17.46 -27.79
CA ARG A 60 -8.00 -16.78 -27.85
C ARG A 60 -8.85 -17.12 -26.62
N TRP A 61 -8.88 -18.39 -26.23
CA TRP A 61 -9.57 -18.83 -25.03
C TRP A 61 -8.95 -18.24 -23.76
N ARG A 62 -7.61 -18.17 -23.68
CA ARG A 62 -6.89 -17.51 -22.59
C ARG A 62 -7.29 -16.05 -22.46
N MET A 63 -7.21 -15.28 -23.55
CA MET A 63 -7.58 -13.85 -23.55
C MET A 63 -9.03 -13.64 -23.13
N ARG A 64 -9.95 -14.51 -23.56
CA ARG A 64 -11.35 -14.47 -23.12
C ARG A 64 -11.46 -14.71 -21.61
N GLY A 65 -10.71 -15.67 -21.08
CA GLY A 65 -10.63 -15.97 -19.66
C GLY A 65 -10.11 -14.80 -18.84
N GLU A 66 -8.97 -14.24 -19.23
CA GLU A 66 -8.36 -13.06 -18.62
C GLU A 66 -9.31 -11.85 -18.64
N THR A 67 -9.93 -11.58 -19.79
CA THR A 67 -10.91 -10.49 -19.93
C THR A 67 -12.11 -10.69 -19.00
N ALA A 68 -12.64 -11.92 -18.92
CA ALA A 68 -13.74 -12.24 -18.03
C ALA A 68 -13.36 -12.07 -16.56
N LEU A 69 -12.16 -12.50 -16.16
CA LEU A 69 -11.65 -12.34 -14.80
C LEU A 69 -11.50 -10.86 -14.43
N ASN A 70 -10.86 -10.08 -15.29
CA ASN A 70 -10.69 -8.63 -15.12
C ASN A 70 -12.02 -7.88 -15.09
N SER A 71 -13.05 -8.41 -15.75
CA SER A 71 -14.40 -7.84 -15.75
C SER A 71 -15.26 -8.32 -14.58
N GLY A 72 -14.70 -9.05 -13.61
CA GLY A 72 -15.45 -9.54 -12.44
C GLY A 72 -16.39 -10.71 -12.71
N HIS A 73 -16.18 -11.48 -13.79
CA HIS A 73 -16.97 -12.66 -14.16
C HIS A 73 -16.14 -13.95 -14.02
N PRO A 74 -15.81 -14.40 -12.79
CA PRO A 74 -14.85 -15.47 -12.58
C PRO A 74 -15.34 -16.85 -13.07
N GLU A 75 -16.64 -17.12 -13.09
CA GLU A 75 -17.18 -18.39 -13.63
C GLU A 75 -16.95 -18.48 -15.16
N ASN A 76 -17.22 -17.41 -15.89
CA ASN A 76 -16.92 -17.34 -17.33
C ASN A 76 -15.41 -17.46 -17.60
N ALA A 77 -14.59 -16.93 -16.70
CA ALA A 77 -13.13 -17.06 -16.78
C ALA A 77 -12.70 -18.52 -16.61
N ILE A 78 -13.26 -19.25 -15.66
CA ILE A 78 -12.99 -20.68 -15.44
C ILE A 78 -13.29 -21.50 -16.69
N GLU A 79 -14.46 -21.30 -17.31
CA GLU A 79 -14.83 -22.03 -18.53
C GLU A 79 -13.85 -21.77 -19.69
N ALA A 80 -13.52 -20.50 -19.91
CA ALA A 80 -12.59 -20.10 -20.96
C ALA A 80 -11.16 -20.59 -20.70
N LEU A 81 -10.69 -20.55 -19.45
CA LEU A 81 -9.35 -21.02 -19.07
C LEU A 81 -9.24 -22.54 -19.10
N ARG A 82 -10.29 -23.28 -18.70
CA ARG A 82 -10.37 -24.74 -18.92
C ARG A 82 -10.28 -25.09 -20.41
N SER A 83 -10.96 -24.31 -21.25
CA SER A 83 -10.88 -24.46 -22.71
C SER A 83 -9.48 -24.18 -23.23
N ALA A 84 -8.82 -23.11 -22.74
CA ALA A 84 -7.43 -22.81 -23.09
C ALA A 84 -6.47 -23.93 -22.68
N LEU A 85 -6.64 -24.45 -21.45
CA LEU A 85 -5.83 -25.54 -20.90
C LEU A 85 -5.99 -26.84 -21.70
N ALA A 86 -7.17 -27.11 -22.27
CA ALA A 86 -7.36 -28.26 -23.16
C ALA A 86 -6.46 -28.20 -24.43
N TYR A 87 -6.12 -27.00 -24.90
CA TYR A 87 -5.18 -26.82 -26.01
C TYR A 87 -3.71 -26.87 -25.56
N ALA A 88 -3.40 -26.49 -24.31
CA ALA A 88 -2.05 -26.49 -23.74
C ALA A 88 -2.03 -27.01 -22.28
N PRO A 89 -2.18 -28.33 -22.05
CA PRO A 89 -2.40 -28.89 -20.71
C PRO A 89 -1.26 -28.67 -19.71
N SER A 90 -0.03 -28.56 -20.22
CA SER A 90 1.19 -28.36 -19.43
C SER A 90 1.58 -26.89 -19.27
N ASN A 91 0.76 -25.95 -19.73
CA ASN A 91 1.06 -24.53 -19.59
C ASN A 91 0.77 -24.06 -18.16
N ARG A 92 1.83 -23.91 -17.36
CA ARG A 92 1.75 -23.46 -15.97
C ARG A 92 1.11 -22.08 -15.81
N GLY A 93 1.33 -21.17 -16.75
CA GLY A 93 0.69 -19.85 -16.72
C GLY A 93 -0.84 -19.96 -16.77
N LEU A 94 -1.36 -20.85 -17.62
CA LEU A 94 -2.81 -21.13 -17.69
C LEU A 94 -3.33 -21.82 -16.43
N GLN A 95 -2.52 -22.66 -15.78
CA GLN A 95 -2.90 -23.29 -14.51
C GLN A 95 -2.96 -22.25 -13.38
N ILE A 96 -2.03 -21.29 -13.34
CA ILE A 96 -2.07 -20.15 -12.40
C ILE A 96 -3.31 -19.30 -12.64
N GLU A 97 -3.56 -18.87 -13.89
CA GLU A 97 -4.75 -18.06 -14.23
C GLU A 97 -6.06 -18.78 -13.89
N LEU A 98 -6.14 -20.10 -14.15
CA LEU A 98 -7.31 -20.91 -13.78
C LEU A 98 -7.48 -20.97 -12.26
N ALA A 99 -6.40 -21.19 -11.52
CA ALA A 99 -6.42 -21.21 -10.06
C ALA A 99 -6.84 -19.85 -9.47
N GLU A 100 -6.41 -18.74 -10.08
CA GLU A 100 -6.86 -17.39 -9.73
C GLU A 100 -8.36 -17.19 -9.98
N ALA A 101 -8.87 -17.66 -11.11
CA ALA A 101 -10.30 -17.59 -11.42
C ALA A 101 -11.14 -18.47 -10.45
N LEU A 102 -10.63 -19.65 -10.08
CA LEU A 102 -11.22 -20.51 -9.05
C LEU A 102 -11.23 -19.81 -7.68
N ALA A 103 -10.14 -19.13 -7.30
CA ALA A 103 -10.09 -18.36 -6.06
C ALA A 103 -11.05 -17.17 -6.07
N ALA A 104 -11.20 -16.49 -7.20
CA ALA A 104 -12.10 -15.34 -7.36
C ALA A 104 -13.58 -15.74 -7.35
N SER A 105 -13.94 -16.93 -7.83
CA SER A 105 -15.30 -17.48 -7.76
C SER A 105 -15.68 -18.07 -6.39
N GLY A 106 -14.75 -18.09 -5.43
CA GLY A 106 -14.99 -18.70 -4.11
C GLY A 106 -14.82 -20.22 -4.08
N ARG A 107 -14.35 -20.85 -5.17
CA ARG A 107 -13.99 -22.28 -5.25
C ARG A 107 -12.60 -22.51 -4.62
N THR A 108 -12.48 -22.16 -3.34
CA THR A 108 -11.21 -22.10 -2.61
C THR A 108 -10.47 -23.43 -2.57
N GLN A 109 -11.17 -24.55 -2.37
CA GLN A 109 -10.52 -25.87 -2.31
C GLN A 109 -9.92 -26.29 -3.67
N GLU A 110 -10.64 -26.04 -4.77
CA GLU A 110 -10.12 -26.30 -6.12
C GLU A 110 -8.89 -25.42 -6.39
N ALA A 111 -8.94 -24.13 -6.05
CA ALA A 111 -7.81 -23.22 -6.21
C ALA A 111 -6.58 -23.67 -5.42
N LEU A 112 -6.77 -24.07 -4.15
CA LEU A 112 -5.68 -24.59 -3.31
C LEU A 112 -5.03 -25.84 -3.91
N ALA A 113 -5.83 -26.78 -4.44
CA ALA A 113 -5.29 -27.97 -5.08
C ALA A 113 -4.39 -27.63 -6.29
N TYR A 114 -4.83 -26.69 -7.13
CA TYR A 114 -4.00 -26.20 -8.24
C TYR A 114 -2.73 -25.49 -7.76
N PHE A 115 -2.84 -24.55 -6.82
CA PHE A 115 -1.68 -23.80 -6.34
C PHE A 115 -0.67 -24.68 -5.60
N ASN A 116 -1.11 -25.65 -4.80
CA ASN A 116 -0.21 -26.59 -4.13
C ASN A 116 0.54 -27.47 -5.13
N THR A 117 -0.15 -27.98 -6.14
CA THR A 117 0.50 -28.76 -7.22
C THR A 117 1.53 -27.91 -7.98
N LEU A 118 1.21 -26.64 -8.24
CA LEU A 118 2.14 -25.72 -8.88
C LEU A 118 3.34 -25.42 -7.99
N LEU A 119 3.11 -25.22 -6.68
CA LEU A 119 4.14 -24.95 -5.67
C LEU A 119 5.13 -26.11 -5.55
N GLU A 120 4.69 -27.36 -5.65
CA GLU A 120 5.60 -28.53 -5.65
C GLU A 120 6.66 -28.45 -6.75
N SER A 121 6.30 -27.90 -7.91
CA SER A 121 7.21 -27.75 -9.04
C SER A 121 8.00 -26.44 -9.05
N GLU A 122 7.47 -25.38 -8.43
CA GLU A 122 8.04 -24.03 -8.41
C GLU A 122 7.94 -23.41 -7.00
N PRO A 123 8.62 -23.99 -5.97
CA PRO A 123 8.44 -23.58 -4.57
C PRO A 123 8.83 -22.12 -4.33
N GLY A 124 9.78 -21.61 -5.11
CA GLY A 124 10.24 -20.22 -5.04
C GLY A 124 9.43 -19.24 -5.88
N ASN A 125 8.33 -19.62 -6.54
CA ASN A 125 7.56 -18.69 -7.36
C ASN A 125 6.76 -17.72 -6.46
N GLY A 126 7.07 -16.43 -6.58
CA GLY A 126 6.47 -15.39 -5.74
C GLY A 126 4.98 -15.20 -5.98
N MET A 127 4.51 -15.37 -7.23
CA MET A 127 3.08 -15.25 -7.56
C MET A 127 2.26 -16.38 -6.92
N ILE A 128 2.75 -17.62 -6.99
CA ILE A 128 2.07 -18.77 -6.39
C ILE A 128 1.96 -18.58 -4.87
N ASN A 129 3.07 -18.19 -4.23
CA ASN A 129 3.07 -17.91 -2.79
C ASN A 129 2.15 -16.75 -2.42
N LEU A 130 2.09 -15.66 -3.20
CA LEU A 130 1.16 -14.56 -2.96
C LEU A 130 -0.31 -15.03 -3.03
N GLN A 131 -0.66 -15.87 -4.01
CA GLN A 131 -2.03 -16.39 -4.11
C GLN A 131 -2.38 -17.33 -2.94
N LEU A 132 -1.43 -18.17 -2.50
CA LEU A 132 -1.62 -18.99 -1.30
C LEU A 132 -1.77 -18.13 -0.04
N ALA A 133 -0.99 -17.05 0.10
CA ALA A 133 -1.13 -16.10 1.21
C ALA A 133 -2.53 -15.48 1.26
N ARG A 134 -3.06 -15.04 0.10
CA ARG A 134 -4.42 -14.50 -0.04
C ARG A 134 -5.50 -15.52 0.34
N LEU A 135 -5.36 -16.77 -0.11
CA LEU A 135 -6.30 -17.84 0.21
C LEU A 135 -6.29 -18.16 1.71
N ALA A 136 -5.10 -18.28 2.32
CA ALA A 136 -4.96 -18.49 3.75
C ALA A 136 -5.52 -17.32 4.57
N ALA A 137 -5.29 -16.08 4.12
CA ALA A 137 -5.85 -14.87 4.75
C ALA A 137 -7.38 -14.88 4.76
N ARG A 138 -8.02 -15.27 3.65
CA ARG A 138 -9.49 -15.42 3.56
C ARG A 138 -10.03 -16.52 4.45
N GLN A 139 -9.25 -17.57 4.71
CA GLN A 139 -9.61 -18.66 5.62
C GLN A 139 -9.40 -18.30 7.10
N GLY A 140 -8.80 -17.15 7.41
CA GLY A 140 -8.44 -16.76 8.77
C GLY A 140 -7.18 -17.45 9.31
N SER A 141 -6.45 -18.18 8.46
CA SER A 141 -5.21 -18.88 8.82
C SER A 141 -4.03 -17.91 8.82
N THR A 142 -3.99 -17.00 9.80
CA THR A 142 -3.03 -15.88 9.83
C THR A 142 -1.57 -16.30 9.73
N ASN A 143 -1.12 -17.31 10.47
CA ASN A 143 0.28 -17.73 10.43
C ASN A 143 0.69 -18.23 9.04
N VAL A 144 -0.14 -19.10 8.45
CA VAL A 144 0.06 -19.63 7.09
C VAL A 144 0.05 -18.50 6.05
N ALA A 145 -0.83 -17.50 6.22
CA ALA A 145 -0.87 -16.35 5.34
C ALA A 145 0.45 -15.56 5.39
N LEU A 146 0.98 -15.30 6.59
CA LEU A 146 2.23 -14.55 6.76
C LEU A 146 3.44 -15.32 6.22
N GLU A 147 3.53 -16.63 6.46
CA GLU A 147 4.60 -17.49 5.89
C GLU A 147 4.62 -17.44 4.36
N HIS A 148 3.45 -17.48 3.72
CA HIS A 148 3.36 -17.37 2.28
C HIS A 148 3.61 -15.94 1.77
N TYR A 149 3.23 -14.89 2.52
CA TYR A 149 3.64 -13.52 2.18
C TYR A 149 5.16 -13.36 2.22
N GLU A 150 5.83 -13.91 3.23
CA GLU A 150 7.29 -13.92 3.35
C GLU A 150 7.93 -14.68 2.19
N SER A 151 7.46 -15.89 1.92
CA SER A 151 7.91 -16.71 0.78
C SER A 151 7.71 -15.99 -0.56
N ALA A 152 6.63 -15.21 -0.71
CA ALA A 152 6.38 -14.40 -1.89
C ALA A 152 7.38 -13.23 -2.02
N MET A 153 7.81 -12.63 -0.92
CA MET A 153 8.81 -11.57 -0.92
C MET A 153 10.21 -12.10 -1.27
N ASP A 154 10.56 -13.30 -0.81
CA ASP A 154 11.85 -13.93 -1.08
C ASP A 154 11.90 -14.65 -2.43
N GLY A 155 10.73 -14.91 -3.03
CA GLY A 155 10.56 -15.65 -4.26
C GLY A 155 11.05 -14.94 -5.53
N THR A 156 11.03 -15.70 -6.63
CA THR A 156 11.25 -15.26 -8.00
C THR A 156 9.96 -14.69 -8.59
N TRP A 157 10.10 -13.60 -9.36
CA TRP A 157 8.98 -12.90 -9.97
C TRP A 157 9.21 -12.72 -11.46
N GLN A 158 8.13 -12.82 -12.24
CA GLN A 158 8.14 -12.37 -13.63
C GLN A 158 8.01 -10.84 -13.67
N GLY A 159 8.81 -10.19 -14.53
CA GLY A 159 8.86 -8.72 -14.65
C GLY A 159 9.76 -8.07 -13.58
N ASP A 160 9.38 -6.88 -13.13
CA ASP A 160 10.14 -6.14 -12.11
C ASP A 160 9.88 -6.70 -10.70
N GLY A 161 10.80 -7.55 -10.24
CA GLY A 161 10.73 -8.16 -8.92
C GLY A 161 10.78 -7.15 -7.75
N TYR A 162 11.36 -5.95 -7.93
CA TYR A 162 11.34 -4.94 -6.87
C TYR A 162 9.96 -4.33 -6.70
N VAL A 163 9.27 -4.06 -7.80
CA VAL A 163 7.88 -3.58 -7.78
C VAL A 163 6.98 -4.65 -7.18
N ARG A 164 7.07 -5.90 -7.63
CA ARG A 164 6.25 -7.01 -7.11
C ARG A 164 6.42 -7.24 -5.62
N ARG A 165 7.66 -7.29 -5.13
CA ARG A 165 7.92 -7.47 -3.68
C ARG A 165 7.38 -6.31 -2.85
N ARG A 166 7.40 -5.09 -3.38
CA ARG A 166 6.77 -3.94 -2.71
C ARG A 166 5.26 -4.09 -2.67
N GLU A 167 4.63 -4.46 -3.79
CA GLU A 167 3.18 -4.72 -3.84
C GLU A 167 2.77 -5.76 -2.79
N VAL A 168 3.54 -6.85 -2.66
CA VAL A 168 3.37 -7.88 -1.62
C VAL A 168 3.48 -7.27 -0.22
N ARG A 169 4.51 -6.45 0.06
CA ARG A 169 4.66 -5.76 1.36
C ARG A 169 3.47 -4.86 1.68
N LEU A 170 2.97 -4.10 0.71
CA LEU A 170 1.82 -3.22 0.91
C LEU A 170 0.54 -4.02 1.15
N GLU A 171 0.37 -5.16 0.49
CA GLU A 171 -0.76 -6.05 0.72
C GLU A 171 -0.70 -6.71 2.11
N MET A 172 0.45 -7.25 2.49
CA MET A 172 0.70 -7.80 3.81
C MET A 172 0.47 -6.75 4.91
N ALA A 173 0.96 -5.52 4.71
CA ALA A 173 0.74 -4.42 5.65
C ALA A 173 -0.75 -4.10 5.84
N ARG A 174 -1.55 -4.06 4.75
CA ARG A 174 -3.01 -3.88 4.85
C ARG A 174 -3.67 -5.02 5.62
N TYR A 175 -3.24 -6.25 5.38
CA TYR A 175 -3.73 -7.41 6.13
C TYR A 175 -3.41 -7.30 7.63
N LEU A 176 -2.17 -6.94 7.97
CA LEU A 176 -1.73 -6.72 9.36
C LEU A 176 -2.47 -5.57 10.05
N ILE A 177 -2.75 -4.46 9.35
CA ILE A 177 -3.59 -3.35 9.84
C ILE A 177 -4.99 -3.86 10.18
N GLY A 178 -5.60 -4.66 9.31
CA GLY A 178 -6.92 -5.27 9.56
C GLY A 178 -6.92 -6.18 10.80
N LEU A 179 -5.78 -6.82 11.10
CA LEU A 179 -5.56 -7.61 12.31
C LEU A 179 -5.14 -6.77 13.54
N LYS A 180 -5.01 -5.44 13.39
CA LYS A 180 -4.49 -4.51 14.40
C LYS A 180 -3.05 -4.82 14.87
N ARG A 181 -2.27 -5.54 14.05
CA ARG A 181 -0.85 -5.84 14.28
C ARG A 181 0.02 -4.70 13.73
N TYR A 182 -0.12 -3.55 14.38
CA TYR A 182 0.40 -2.27 13.90
C TYR A 182 1.93 -2.23 13.79
N ASP A 183 2.67 -2.73 14.80
CA ASP A 183 4.14 -2.71 14.78
C ASP A 183 4.72 -3.49 13.59
N GLU A 184 4.13 -4.64 13.27
CA GLU A 184 4.56 -5.45 12.13
C GLU A 184 4.21 -4.80 10.79
N ALA A 185 3.01 -4.20 10.69
CA ALA A 185 2.63 -3.43 9.52
C ALA A 185 3.61 -2.27 9.29
N ARG A 186 3.96 -1.54 10.34
CA ARG A 186 4.94 -0.45 10.31
C ARG A 186 6.28 -0.92 9.76
N SER A 187 6.83 -2.02 10.26
CA SER A 187 8.10 -2.56 9.75
C SER A 187 8.06 -2.82 8.24
N GLN A 188 6.97 -3.44 7.75
CA GLN A 188 6.82 -3.69 6.31
C GLN A 188 6.70 -2.40 5.50
N LEU A 189 5.97 -1.40 6.02
CA LEU A 189 5.77 -0.10 5.37
C LEU A 189 7.06 0.72 5.29
N LEU A 190 7.87 0.74 6.36
CA LEU A 190 9.16 1.44 6.35
C LEU A 190 10.14 0.83 5.34
N VAL A 191 10.19 -0.51 5.25
CA VAL A 191 10.99 -1.21 4.23
C VAL A 191 10.46 -0.92 2.83
N ALA A 192 9.14 -0.87 2.64
CA ALA A 192 8.53 -0.52 1.36
C ALA A 192 8.85 0.94 0.97
N ALA A 193 8.89 1.87 1.92
CA ALA A 193 9.23 3.27 1.68
C ALA A 193 10.69 3.46 1.29
N GLY A 194 11.62 2.80 1.99
CA GLY A 194 13.06 2.88 1.70
C GLY A 194 13.42 2.37 0.30
N ASN A 195 12.67 1.40 -0.21
CA ASN A 195 12.86 0.81 -1.54
C ASN A 195 11.87 1.36 -2.59
N ALA A 196 11.11 2.41 -2.27
CA ALA A 196 10.20 3.00 -3.23
C ALA A 196 10.99 3.79 -4.29
N PRO A 197 10.64 3.66 -5.59
CA PRO A 197 11.16 4.52 -6.63
C PRO A 197 10.75 5.94 -6.29
N ASP A 198 11.28 6.88 -7.05
CA ASP A 198 11.02 8.28 -6.79
C ASP A 198 9.63 8.78 -7.19
N ASP A 199 8.65 7.89 -7.11
CA ASP A 199 7.24 8.10 -7.36
C ASP A 199 6.52 8.59 -6.10
N VAL A 200 5.95 9.78 -6.21
CA VAL A 200 5.15 10.42 -5.15
C VAL A 200 3.88 9.63 -4.86
N ALA A 201 3.27 8.98 -5.84
CA ALA A 201 2.02 8.23 -5.64
C ALA A 201 2.21 7.03 -4.69
N VAL A 202 3.30 6.29 -4.86
CA VAL A 202 3.64 5.16 -3.98
C VAL A 202 3.96 5.65 -2.57
N LYS A 203 4.72 6.75 -2.43
CA LYS A 203 5.07 7.31 -1.11
C LYS A 203 3.84 7.85 -0.38
N LEU A 204 2.89 8.46 -1.09
CA LEU A 204 1.59 8.86 -0.54
C LEU A 204 0.83 7.64 0.00
N GLN A 205 0.70 6.59 -0.80
CA GLN A 205 0.03 5.37 -0.37
C GLN A 205 0.65 4.76 0.91
N ILE A 206 1.99 4.78 1.02
CA ILE A 206 2.67 4.25 2.20
C ILE A 206 2.44 5.15 3.42
N ALA A 207 2.46 6.47 3.26
CA ALA A 207 2.15 7.40 4.34
C ALA A 207 0.72 7.20 4.86
N ASP A 208 -0.26 7.07 3.97
CA ASP A 208 -1.66 6.82 4.34
C ASP A 208 -1.83 5.48 5.10
N LEU A 209 -1.04 4.45 4.74
CA LEU A 209 -1.03 3.16 5.45
C LEU A 209 -0.35 3.26 6.82
N LEU A 210 0.69 4.09 6.97
CA LEU A 210 1.33 4.34 8.27
C LEU A 210 0.37 5.05 9.24
N GLU A 211 -0.43 5.99 8.76
CA GLU A 211 -1.49 6.61 9.57
C GLU A 211 -2.54 5.57 10.02
N GLN A 212 -3.02 4.73 9.11
CA GLN A 212 -3.95 3.64 9.44
C GLN A 212 -3.34 2.65 10.46
N ALA A 213 -2.03 2.41 10.34
CA ALA A 213 -1.26 1.62 11.29
C ALA A 213 -0.95 2.34 12.61
N GLN A 214 -1.49 3.53 12.87
CA GLN A 214 -1.27 4.31 14.11
C GLN A 214 0.18 4.81 14.30
N TYR A 215 0.92 5.04 13.21
CA TYR A 215 2.24 5.69 13.21
C TYR A 215 2.25 7.01 12.41
N PRO A 216 1.48 8.03 12.83
CA PRO A 216 1.44 9.33 12.15
C PRO A 216 2.80 10.04 12.13
N ALA A 217 3.67 9.81 13.11
CA ALA A 217 5.01 10.40 13.12
C ALA A 217 5.86 9.96 11.91
N ASP A 218 5.84 8.66 11.57
CA ASP A 218 6.55 8.13 10.41
C ASP A 218 5.89 8.58 9.10
N ALA A 219 4.56 8.64 9.06
CA ALA A 219 3.82 9.19 7.92
C ALA A 219 4.22 10.65 7.65
N LEU A 220 4.34 11.49 8.69
CA LEU A 220 4.77 12.87 8.58
C LEU A 220 6.19 13.01 8.02
N VAL A 221 7.11 12.09 8.37
CA VAL A 221 8.46 12.06 7.79
C VAL A 221 8.38 11.84 6.28
N LEU A 222 7.55 10.89 5.81
CA LEU A 222 7.37 10.65 4.37
C LEU A 222 6.73 11.85 3.66
N TYR A 223 5.68 12.45 4.25
CA TYR A 223 5.06 13.64 3.69
C TYR A 223 6.07 14.77 3.53
N ARG A 224 6.84 15.10 4.58
CA ARG A 224 7.91 16.11 4.53
C ARG A 224 8.92 15.84 3.42
N GLY A 225 9.34 14.58 3.26
CA GLY A 225 10.26 14.18 2.18
C GLY A 225 9.71 14.51 0.79
N MET A 226 8.41 14.32 0.57
CA MET A 226 7.74 14.63 -0.70
C MET A 226 7.61 16.14 -0.96
N LEU A 227 7.51 16.96 0.10
CA LEU A 227 7.35 18.41 0.00
C LEU A 227 8.63 19.17 -0.40
N THR A 228 9.77 18.49 -0.50
CA THR A 228 11.07 19.09 -0.89
C THR A 228 11.24 19.31 -2.40
N ARG A 229 10.24 18.91 -3.22
CA ARG A 229 10.34 18.89 -4.69
C ARG A 229 9.62 20.04 -5.38
N HIS A 230 10.04 20.35 -6.60
CA HIS A 230 9.48 21.45 -7.41
C HIS A 230 7.97 21.33 -7.68
N HIS A 231 7.44 20.11 -7.82
CA HIS A 231 6.00 19.88 -8.01
C HIS A 231 5.40 19.18 -6.80
N VAL A 232 5.03 19.99 -5.81
CA VAL A 232 4.35 19.52 -4.62
C VAL A 232 2.93 19.09 -4.97
N ARG A 233 2.61 17.80 -4.84
CA ARG A 233 1.22 17.32 -4.96
C ARG A 233 0.39 17.86 -3.80
N LEU A 234 -0.81 18.36 -4.12
CA LEU A 234 -1.78 18.83 -3.12
C LEU A 234 -2.07 17.78 -2.05
N ALA A 235 -2.25 16.51 -2.45
CA ALA A 235 -2.47 15.40 -1.52
C ALA A 235 -1.36 15.25 -0.47
N ALA A 236 -0.09 15.53 -0.82
CA ALA A 236 1.02 15.48 0.14
C ALA A 236 0.94 16.62 1.15
N LEU A 237 0.50 17.82 0.74
CA LEU A 237 0.29 18.95 1.65
C LEU A 237 -0.87 18.68 2.61
N GLN A 238 -1.99 18.17 2.10
CA GLN A 238 -3.17 17.84 2.90
C GLN A 238 -2.86 16.71 3.90
N GLY A 239 -2.19 15.65 3.45
CA GLY A 239 -1.72 14.59 4.33
C GLY A 239 -0.77 15.11 5.41
N ALA A 240 0.24 15.90 5.05
CA ALA A 240 1.16 16.52 6.00
C ALA A 240 0.42 17.42 7.02
N ALA A 241 -0.52 18.23 6.55
CA ALA A 241 -1.32 19.13 7.37
C ALA A 241 -2.13 18.37 8.42
N ARG A 242 -2.93 17.39 7.98
CA ARG A 242 -3.76 16.56 8.86
C ARG A 242 -2.90 15.79 9.86
N THR A 243 -1.82 15.15 9.39
CA THR A 243 -0.90 14.39 10.26
C THR A 243 -0.24 15.30 11.31
N ALA A 244 0.24 16.48 10.89
CA ALA A 244 0.88 17.44 11.79
C ALA A 244 -0.14 17.97 12.81
N PHE A 245 -1.39 18.20 12.41
CA PHE A 245 -2.47 18.61 13.30
C PHE A 245 -2.79 17.55 14.35
N GLU A 246 -2.89 16.28 13.95
CA GLU A 246 -3.10 15.14 14.86
C GLU A 246 -1.94 14.98 15.85
N LEU A 247 -0.70 15.23 15.42
CA LEU A 247 0.50 15.20 16.26
C LEU A 247 0.67 16.45 17.14
N GLY A 248 -0.26 17.41 17.12
CA GLY A 248 -0.17 18.65 17.89
C GLY A 248 0.86 19.67 17.36
N ARG A 249 1.39 19.46 16.14
CA ARG A 249 2.38 20.33 15.48
C ARG A 249 1.69 21.44 14.70
N PHE A 250 1.00 22.33 15.41
CA PHE A 250 0.08 23.31 14.80
C PHE A 250 0.78 24.36 13.94
N ILE A 251 2.03 24.72 14.22
CA ILE A 251 2.82 25.63 13.37
C ILE A 251 3.04 25.01 11.98
N GLU A 252 3.43 23.73 11.94
CA GLU A 252 3.66 23.01 10.69
C GLU A 252 2.35 22.75 9.95
N ALA A 253 1.32 22.30 10.67
CA ALA A 253 -0.02 22.08 10.12
C ALA A 253 -0.56 23.34 9.43
N ARG A 254 -0.48 24.50 10.11
CA ARG A 254 -0.87 25.80 9.54
C ARG A 254 -0.12 26.10 8.24
N SER A 255 1.21 25.96 8.25
CA SER A 255 2.05 26.22 7.08
C SER A 255 1.70 25.31 5.90
N TYR A 256 1.42 24.03 6.14
CA TYR A 256 0.99 23.10 5.09
C TYR A 256 -0.39 23.45 4.54
N LEU A 257 -1.33 23.86 5.39
CA LEU A 257 -2.68 24.27 4.99
C LEU A 257 -2.68 25.55 4.14
N GLU A 258 -1.89 26.56 4.54
CA GLU A 258 -1.72 27.79 3.76
C GLU A 258 -1.20 27.49 2.35
N ARG A 259 -0.23 26.59 2.24
CA ARG A 259 0.32 26.11 0.96
C ARG A 259 -0.68 25.26 0.18
N ALA A 260 -1.50 24.45 0.87
CA ALA A 260 -2.53 23.62 0.23
C ALA A 260 -3.62 24.50 -0.40
N ILE A 261 -4.13 25.49 0.34
CA ILE A 261 -5.22 26.37 -0.10
C ILE A 261 -4.79 27.26 -1.27
N THR A 262 -3.52 27.64 -1.33
CA THR A 262 -2.94 28.43 -2.43
C THR A 262 -2.52 27.58 -3.64
N ASN A 263 -2.59 26.25 -3.55
CA ASN A 263 -2.26 25.36 -4.65
C ASN A 263 -3.30 25.47 -5.78
N PRO A 264 -2.90 25.56 -7.07
CA PRO A 264 -3.84 25.66 -8.19
C PRO A 264 -4.86 24.51 -8.29
N ASP A 265 -4.48 23.31 -7.87
CA ASP A 265 -5.38 22.15 -7.92
C ASP A 265 -6.42 22.14 -6.79
N PHE A 266 -6.24 22.97 -5.75
CA PHE A 266 -7.16 23.01 -4.61
C PHE A 266 -8.57 23.45 -5.01
N ALA A 267 -8.70 24.30 -6.02
CA ALA A 267 -10.01 24.73 -6.53
C ALA A 267 -10.83 23.57 -7.13
N LYS A 268 -10.17 22.47 -7.54
CA LYS A 268 -10.78 21.27 -8.15
C LYS A 268 -11.25 20.25 -7.11
N GLU A 269 -10.82 20.39 -5.86
CA GLU A 269 -11.23 19.51 -4.76
C GLU A 269 -12.73 19.62 -4.47
N ALA A 270 -13.30 18.55 -3.91
CA ALA A 270 -14.67 18.57 -3.40
C ALA A 270 -14.86 19.70 -2.39
N GLU A 271 -16.05 20.31 -2.36
CA GLU A 271 -16.37 21.39 -1.43
C GLU A 271 -16.11 21.01 0.03
N SER A 272 -16.52 19.80 0.43
CA SER A 272 -16.23 19.25 1.77
C SER A 272 -14.75 19.17 2.10
N SER A 273 -13.90 18.78 1.14
CA SER A 273 -12.44 18.73 1.29
C SER A 273 -11.88 20.15 1.47
N ARG A 274 -12.36 21.11 0.68
CA ARG A 274 -11.94 22.51 0.77
C ARG A 274 -12.32 23.14 2.11
N ASP A 275 -13.54 22.88 2.57
CA ASP A 275 -14.04 23.42 3.84
C ASP A 275 -13.31 22.80 5.04
N ALA A 276 -13.07 21.48 5.04
CA ALA A 276 -12.27 20.83 6.07
C ALA A 276 -10.86 21.42 6.20
N ASN A 277 -10.21 21.76 5.08
CA ASN A 277 -8.88 22.40 5.10
C ASN A 277 -8.95 23.84 5.65
N ARG A 278 -10.00 24.60 5.33
CA ARG A 278 -10.19 25.97 5.85
C ARG A 278 -10.51 25.97 7.34
N GLU A 279 -11.36 25.06 7.79
CA GLU A 279 -11.70 24.88 9.19
C GLU A 279 -10.46 24.48 10.00
N MET A 280 -9.70 23.48 9.52
CA MET A 280 -8.44 23.08 10.17
C MET A 280 -7.41 24.21 10.20
N LEU A 281 -7.40 25.10 9.19
CA LEU A 281 -6.53 26.28 9.18
C LEU A 281 -6.98 27.31 10.22
N ALA A 282 -8.29 27.53 10.34
CA ALA A 282 -8.86 28.40 11.36
C ALA A 282 -8.55 27.87 12.77
N ASP A 283 -8.71 26.56 12.99
CA ASP A 283 -8.35 25.88 14.25
C ASP A 283 -6.86 26.03 14.56
N CYS A 284 -5.97 25.75 13.60
CA CYS A 284 -4.53 25.97 13.77
C CYS A 284 -4.23 27.42 14.18
N THR A 285 -4.88 28.39 13.53
CA THR A 285 -4.68 29.81 13.81
C THR A 285 -5.15 30.16 15.21
N ARG A 286 -6.35 29.71 15.58
CA ARG A 286 -6.93 29.96 16.91
C ARG A 286 -6.12 29.29 18.02
N ILE A 287 -5.66 28.06 17.82
CA ILE A 287 -4.76 27.37 18.75
C ILE A 287 -3.49 28.19 19.01
N LEU A 288 -2.88 28.73 17.95
CA LEU A 288 -1.67 29.55 18.08
C LEU A 288 -1.94 30.93 18.70
N GLU A 289 -3.18 31.41 18.74
CA GLU A 289 -3.60 32.59 19.50
C GLU A 289 -3.84 32.27 20.98
N LEU A 290 -4.35 31.07 21.29
CA LEU A 290 -4.59 30.61 22.66
C LEU A 290 -3.28 30.20 23.36
N TYR A 291 -2.32 29.62 22.63
CA TYR A 291 -1.10 29.09 23.23
C TYR A 291 -0.14 30.22 23.67
N PRO A 292 0.30 30.28 24.94
CA PRO A 292 1.23 31.30 25.42
C PRO A 292 2.67 30.97 25.04
N LEU A 293 3.02 31.12 23.76
CA LEU A 293 4.36 30.84 23.22
C LEU A 293 5.47 31.52 24.06
N PRO A 294 6.57 30.82 24.39
CA PRO A 294 7.67 31.39 25.18
C PRO A 294 8.32 32.63 24.54
N SER A 295 8.27 32.74 23.22
CA SER A 295 8.80 33.87 22.45
C SER A 295 7.98 35.16 22.54
N LEU A 296 6.75 35.10 23.06
CA LEU A 296 5.88 36.26 23.21
C LEU A 296 6.32 37.15 24.36
N ARG A 297 5.91 38.42 24.30
CA ARG A 297 6.07 39.35 25.41
C ARG A 297 5.32 38.84 26.64
N VAL A 298 5.87 39.08 27.82
CA VAL A 298 5.31 38.64 29.12
C VAL A 298 3.83 39.00 29.24
N LYS A 299 3.47 40.26 28.96
CA LYS A 299 2.08 40.73 28.98
C LYS A 299 1.15 39.95 28.04
N GLU A 300 1.64 39.56 26.87
CA GLU A 300 0.83 38.81 25.91
C GLU A 300 0.60 37.37 26.38
N ARG A 301 1.64 36.71 26.92
CA ARG A 301 1.49 35.39 27.55
C ARG A 301 0.49 35.45 28.71
N ALA A 302 0.67 36.39 29.64
CA ALA A 302 -0.23 36.60 30.76
C ALA A 302 -1.68 36.83 30.32
N THR A 303 -1.90 37.58 29.23
CA THR A 303 -3.24 37.81 28.65
C THR A 303 -3.87 36.51 28.14
N ARG A 304 -3.12 35.70 27.39
CA ARG A 304 -3.59 34.40 26.87
C ARG A 304 -3.87 33.41 28.00
N ILE A 305 -2.99 33.32 28.99
CA ILE A 305 -3.17 32.45 30.16
C ILE A 305 -4.42 32.85 30.94
N SER A 306 -4.63 34.15 31.18
CA SER A 306 -5.84 34.65 31.86
C SER A 306 -7.12 34.34 31.08
N TYR A 307 -7.08 34.43 29.73
CA TYR A 307 -8.20 34.03 28.88
C TYR A 307 -8.49 32.54 28.99
N ASN A 308 -7.48 31.69 28.78
CA ASN A 308 -7.60 30.23 28.82
C ASN A 308 -8.10 29.75 30.20
N ALA A 309 -7.62 30.39 31.27
CA ALA A 309 -8.05 30.09 32.63
C ALA A 309 -9.54 30.37 32.85
N LYS A 310 -10.06 31.49 32.34
CA LYS A 310 -11.49 31.80 32.41
C LYS A 310 -12.32 30.81 31.61
N THR A 311 -11.87 30.43 30.43
CA THR A 311 -12.53 29.45 29.55
C THR A 311 -12.65 28.09 30.25
N ALA A 312 -11.53 27.53 30.72
CA ALA A 312 -11.50 26.25 31.43
C ALA A 312 -12.33 26.27 32.73
N PHE A 313 -12.25 27.35 33.50
CA PHE A 313 -13.02 27.50 34.73
C PHE A 313 -14.54 27.59 34.45
N ALA A 314 -14.95 28.28 33.39
CA ALA A 314 -16.34 28.33 32.96
C ALA A 314 -16.87 26.94 32.57
N ARG A 315 -16.05 26.14 31.87
CA ARG A 315 -16.38 24.75 31.55
C ARG A 315 -16.53 23.88 32.80
N LEU A 316 -15.59 23.96 33.74
CA LEU A 316 -15.64 23.22 35.00
C LEU A 316 -16.90 23.55 35.80
N THR A 317 -17.20 24.84 35.97
CA THR A 317 -18.38 25.29 36.73
C THR A 317 -19.68 24.86 36.08
N SER A 318 -19.79 24.96 34.75
CA SER A 318 -20.92 24.42 33.99
C SER A 318 -21.09 22.91 34.22
N CYS A 319 -19.99 22.15 34.22
CA CYS A 319 -20.04 20.72 34.46
C CYS A 319 -20.49 20.36 35.89
N LEU A 320 -19.95 21.04 36.91
CA LEU A 320 -20.36 20.83 38.30
C LEU A 320 -21.84 21.18 38.53
N ALA A 321 -22.36 22.19 37.83
CA ALA A 321 -23.77 22.59 37.90
C ALA A 321 -24.73 21.51 37.36
N GLN A 322 -24.26 20.59 36.53
CA GLN A 322 -25.05 19.46 36.01
C GLN A 322 -25.14 18.27 37.00
N ASN A 323 -24.94 18.51 38.31
CA ASN A 323 -24.89 17.51 39.39
C ASN A 323 -23.81 16.42 39.22
N ASN A 324 -22.80 16.69 38.39
CA ASN A 324 -21.65 15.81 38.24
C ASN A 324 -20.71 15.99 39.43
N THR A 325 -20.73 15.01 40.34
CA THR A 325 -19.97 15.04 41.61
C THR A 325 -18.81 14.04 41.61
N SER A 326 -18.23 13.77 40.44
CA SER A 326 -17.08 12.87 40.34
C SER A 326 -15.90 13.43 41.16
N ALA A 327 -15.16 12.54 41.83
CA ALA A 327 -14.01 12.91 42.63
C ALA A 327 -12.96 13.74 41.85
N PRO A 328 -12.66 13.46 40.57
CA PRO A 328 -11.75 14.29 39.78
C PRO A 328 -12.22 15.74 39.61
N LEU A 329 -13.54 15.96 39.38
CA LEU A 329 -14.09 17.31 39.22
C LEU A 329 -14.07 18.10 40.53
N GLN A 330 -14.33 17.43 41.66
CA GLN A 330 -14.22 18.06 42.98
C GLN A 330 -12.78 18.46 43.31
N GLY A 331 -11.81 17.59 42.99
CA GLY A 331 -10.38 17.87 43.14
C GLY A 331 -9.95 19.11 42.36
N LEU A 332 -10.37 19.22 41.09
CA LEU A 332 -10.13 20.42 40.27
C LEU A 332 -10.80 21.66 40.88
N ALA A 333 -12.04 21.56 41.34
CA ALA A 333 -12.73 22.68 41.97
C ALA A 333 -11.96 23.23 43.18
N THR A 334 -11.39 22.34 44.01
CA THR A 334 -10.54 22.73 45.14
C THR A 334 -9.24 23.40 44.67
N GLN A 335 -8.59 22.88 43.63
CA GLN A 335 -7.37 23.50 43.08
C GLN A 335 -7.63 24.92 42.54
N TRP A 336 -8.74 25.13 41.82
CA TRP A 336 -9.15 26.45 41.33
C TRP A 336 -9.54 27.43 42.45
N GLN A 337 -9.96 26.95 43.63
CA GLN A 337 -10.18 27.79 44.81
C GLN A 337 -8.84 28.24 45.43
N GLN A 338 -7.82 27.38 45.41
CA GLN A 338 -6.49 27.69 45.94
C GLN A 338 -5.66 28.56 45.00
N THR A 339 -5.92 28.47 43.70
CA THR A 339 -5.26 29.26 42.64
C THR A 339 -6.33 30.02 41.86
N PRO A 340 -6.76 31.22 42.33
CA PRO A 340 -7.95 31.85 41.80
C PRO A 340 -7.87 32.06 40.28
N ALA A 341 -8.94 31.67 39.58
CA ALA A 341 -9.19 32.00 38.17
C ALA A 341 -9.19 33.51 37.86
N THR A 342 -9.12 34.34 38.89
CA THR A 342 -9.00 35.80 38.88
C THR A 342 -7.58 36.31 39.12
N SER A 343 -6.57 35.46 38.94
CA SER A 343 -5.17 35.91 38.88
C SER A 343 -5.06 37.00 37.82
N THR A 344 -4.86 38.24 38.30
CA THR A 344 -4.80 39.40 37.42
C THR A 344 -3.63 39.25 36.46
N ILE A 345 -3.74 39.83 35.26
CA ILE A 345 -2.63 39.85 34.28
C ILE A 345 -1.32 40.31 34.96
N ASN A 346 -1.40 41.30 35.86
CA ASN A 346 -0.25 41.80 36.62
C ASN A 346 0.42 40.75 37.53
N ALA A 347 -0.33 39.78 38.07
CA ALA A 347 0.24 38.71 38.89
C ALA A 347 1.00 37.71 38.01
N LEU A 348 0.41 37.31 36.88
CA LEU A 348 1.04 36.46 35.88
C LEU A 348 2.31 37.09 35.29
N GLU A 349 2.30 38.40 35.03
CA GLU A 349 3.46 39.12 34.50
C GLU A 349 4.68 39.10 35.44
N ARG A 350 4.46 38.94 36.75
CA ARG A 350 5.52 39.01 37.78
C ARG A 350 6.02 37.64 38.23
N ASP A 351 5.30 36.57 37.90
CA ASP A 351 5.56 35.23 38.42
C ASP A 351 5.51 34.17 37.29
N PRO A 352 6.66 33.79 36.72
CA PRO A 352 6.75 32.72 35.73
C PRO A 352 6.26 31.36 36.25
N GLN A 353 6.40 31.10 37.55
CA GLN A 353 5.91 29.85 38.14
C GLN A 353 4.38 29.81 38.15
N LEU A 354 3.75 30.97 38.35
CA LEU A 354 2.30 31.12 38.23
C LEU A 354 1.82 30.93 36.78
N GLU A 355 2.55 31.44 35.77
CA GLU A 355 2.23 31.18 34.35
C GLU A 355 2.14 29.67 34.07
N GLN A 356 3.14 28.90 34.52
CA GLN A 356 3.20 27.45 34.34
C GLN A 356 2.08 26.74 35.12
N THR A 357 1.88 27.10 36.39
CA THR A 357 0.88 26.49 37.27
C THR A 357 -0.53 26.69 36.70
N MET A 358 -0.83 27.89 36.21
CA MET A 358 -2.13 28.20 35.63
C MET A 358 -2.38 27.44 34.33
N MET A 359 -1.39 27.34 33.44
CA MET A 359 -1.57 26.56 32.21
C MET A 359 -1.70 25.06 32.47
N GLN A 360 -0.95 24.53 33.44
CA GLN A 360 -1.11 23.13 33.86
C GLN A 360 -2.53 22.87 34.38
N LEU A 361 -3.06 23.76 35.22
CA LEU A 361 -4.41 23.66 35.73
C LEU A 361 -5.48 23.76 34.61
N VAL A 362 -5.28 24.62 33.61
CA VAL A 362 -6.11 24.67 32.40
C VAL A 362 -6.09 23.32 31.68
N TYR A 363 -4.91 22.76 31.42
CA TYR A 363 -4.77 21.49 30.70
C TYR A 363 -5.43 20.32 31.43
N GLU A 364 -5.25 20.24 32.75
CA GLU A 364 -5.90 19.23 33.58
C GLU A 364 -7.41 19.40 33.57
N THR A 365 -7.90 20.65 33.62
CA THR A 365 -9.33 20.95 33.57
C THR A 365 -9.95 20.48 32.26
N GLU A 366 -9.35 20.78 31.11
CA GLU A 366 -9.87 20.32 29.82
C GLU A 366 -9.86 18.79 29.70
N LYS A 367 -8.77 18.14 30.13
CA LYS A 367 -8.67 16.66 30.11
C LYS A 367 -9.77 16.01 30.95
N VAL A 368 -9.93 16.41 32.20
CA VAL A 368 -10.91 15.80 33.12
C VAL A 368 -12.35 16.10 32.67
N THR A 369 -12.63 17.35 32.28
CA THR A 369 -13.98 17.73 31.85
C THR A 369 -14.37 17.08 30.52
N SER A 370 -13.43 16.84 29.60
CA SER A 370 -13.72 16.11 28.35
C SER A 370 -14.18 14.66 28.60
N GLN A 371 -13.71 14.04 29.68
CA GLN A 371 -14.07 12.67 30.06
C GLN A 371 -15.37 12.62 30.88
N SER A 372 -15.64 13.65 31.68
CA SER A 372 -16.76 13.64 32.64
C SER A 372 -18.00 14.41 32.19
N CYS A 373 -17.84 15.37 31.27
CA CYS A 373 -18.84 16.39 30.97
C CYS A 373 -19.26 16.40 29.48
N GLY A 374 -18.80 15.41 28.70
CA GLY A 374 -19.01 15.35 27.26
C GLY A 374 -17.96 16.09 26.44
N ALA A 375 -18.09 15.99 25.11
CA ALA A 375 -17.14 16.55 24.17
C ALA A 375 -17.08 18.09 24.27
N PRO A 376 -15.88 18.70 24.28
CA PRO A 376 -15.75 20.14 24.25
C PRO A 376 -16.11 20.75 22.89
N THR A 377 -16.43 22.04 22.89
CA THR A 377 -16.76 22.83 21.70
C THR A 377 -16.05 24.18 21.74
N GLY A 378 -15.80 24.78 20.57
CA GLY A 378 -15.12 26.07 20.48
C GLY A 378 -13.73 26.02 21.12
N ASP A 379 -13.37 27.07 21.86
CA ASP A 379 -12.02 27.18 22.44
C ASP A 379 -11.69 26.09 23.47
N ASP A 380 -12.67 25.52 24.19
CA ASP A 380 -12.44 24.35 25.05
C ASP A 380 -11.87 23.17 24.25
N ALA A 381 -12.38 22.95 23.02
CA ALA A 381 -11.93 21.85 22.18
C ALA A 381 -10.50 22.06 21.69
N LEU A 382 -10.15 23.31 21.41
CA LEU A 382 -8.80 23.70 21.00
C LEU A 382 -7.82 23.65 22.18
N LEU A 383 -8.25 24.06 23.38
CA LEU A 383 -7.46 23.93 24.61
C LEU A 383 -7.22 22.47 24.98
N LEU A 384 -8.20 21.58 24.77
CA LEU A 384 -8.00 20.14 24.93
C LEU A 384 -6.94 19.61 23.95
N LYS A 385 -6.97 20.03 22.68
CA LYS A 385 -5.94 19.66 21.69
C LYS A 385 -4.54 20.12 22.11
N ILE A 386 -4.42 21.35 22.62
CA ILE A 386 -3.16 21.86 23.20
C ILE A 386 -2.73 20.98 24.38
N ALA A 387 -3.65 20.65 25.28
CA ALA A 387 -3.36 19.87 26.49
C ALA A 387 -2.86 18.45 26.20
N GLN A 388 -3.21 17.87 25.05
CA GLN A 388 -2.76 16.53 24.64
C GLN A 388 -1.27 16.50 24.29
N ALA A 389 -0.71 17.59 23.76
CA ALA A 389 0.69 17.66 23.33
C ALA A 389 1.26 19.09 23.44
N PRO A 390 1.34 19.69 24.66
CA PRO A 390 1.68 21.10 24.83
C PRO A 390 3.07 21.44 24.27
N ASP A 391 4.04 20.56 24.44
CA ASP A 391 5.41 20.77 23.98
C ASP A 391 5.55 20.76 22.45
N LEU A 392 4.59 20.15 21.74
CA LEU A 392 4.59 20.07 20.28
C LEU A 392 3.93 21.27 19.60
N VAL A 393 3.12 22.06 20.34
CA VAL A 393 2.42 23.24 19.80
C VAL A 393 3.40 24.27 19.25
N ALA A 394 4.53 24.45 19.94
CA ALA A 394 5.58 25.39 19.57
C ALA A 394 6.70 24.75 18.72
N ALA A 395 6.65 23.43 18.46
CA ALA A 395 7.72 22.75 17.75
C ALA A 395 7.75 23.17 16.27
N GLY A 396 8.83 23.83 15.87
CA GLY A 396 9.09 24.15 14.48
C GLY A 396 9.62 22.95 13.69
N PRO A 397 9.70 23.06 12.35
CA PRO A 397 10.33 22.03 11.52
C PRO A 397 11.78 21.80 11.98
N GLY A 398 12.10 20.60 12.46
CA GLY A 398 13.46 20.20 12.85
C GLY A 398 13.84 20.36 14.33
N MET A 399 12.95 20.86 15.21
CA MET A 399 13.29 20.99 16.65
C MET A 399 13.27 19.68 17.44
N LEU A 400 12.78 18.59 16.86
CA LEU A 400 12.74 17.27 17.49
C LEU A 400 13.20 16.25 16.44
N GLY A 401 14.47 15.85 16.51
CA GLY A 401 14.97 14.66 15.84
C GLY A 401 14.28 13.40 16.38
N PRO A 402 14.37 12.26 15.67
CA PRO A 402 13.72 11.04 16.13
C PRO A 402 14.25 10.65 17.51
N GLN A 403 13.35 10.53 18.49
CA GLN A 403 13.61 9.75 19.70
C GLN A 403 13.39 8.27 19.39
#